data_AF-F4PTC4-F1
#
_entry.id   AF-F4PTC4-F1
#
_cell.length_a   1.000
_cell.length_b   1.000
_cell.length_c   1.000
_cell.angle_alpha   90.00
_cell.angle_beta   90.00
_cell.angle_gamma   90.00
#
_symmetry.space_group_name_H-M   'P 1'
#
loop_
_entity.id
_entity.type
_entity.pdbx_description
1 polymer ?
#
loop_
_entity_poly.entity_id
_entity_poly.type
_entity_poly.pdbx_seq_one_letter_code
_entity_poly.pdbx_strand_id
1 'polypeptide(L)'
;MVDNKKNNKRKVVEPPKPQVEEEEIEDIEEQEEDIEEEEIEVEQPIKKQKETTTKSNNVKKQQQQTKTTTTTTAVATKNNNNNNNNNVDKKTSKPATKKQLEKEMEKQAIEDPIFKKKRVLILATRGGSSKNRHLMNDLCNLIPHSKREQKVDNRNALSQINDTCEMKGCNYAMLFDNRRDNDLYLWIAKAPLGPTIKFSVSNVHTLDELQMTGNCLKGSRPYLHFDTTFNNTPHLQLTRELLTQVFSTPKGHAKSKPFFDHVFSFFYQDGRVWFRNYQISDHEFKNERLLTEIGPRMILEVNKIFSGGFSGQLLYNNPNFVSPRNQRRDRKLFDAYATHKKNSDRQKGDERKAGAFVDASEIDSLFD
;
A
#
# COMPACT_ATOMS: atom_id res chain seq x y z
N MET A 1 46.42 -49.85 -13.65
CA MET A 1 45.49 -49.88 -12.50
C MET A 1 45.45 -48.46 -11.96
N VAL A 2 44.57 -47.55 -12.40
CA VAL A 2 43.12 -47.63 -12.70
C VAL A 2 42.30 -47.78 -11.41
N ASP A 3 41.28 -46.91 -11.30
CA ASP A 3 40.18 -46.90 -10.33
C ASP A 3 40.47 -46.50 -8.85
N ASN A 4 39.59 -45.76 -8.15
CA ASN A 4 38.38 -45.05 -8.60
C ASN A 4 38.03 -43.82 -7.72
N LYS A 5 37.68 -42.67 -8.31
CA LYS A 5 37.14 -41.49 -7.58
C LYS A 5 35.61 -41.57 -7.49
N LYS A 6 35.07 -42.12 -6.40
CA LYS A 6 33.61 -42.13 -6.18
C LYS A 6 33.08 -40.76 -5.74
N ASN A 7 32.50 -40.04 -6.70
CA ASN A 7 31.60 -38.91 -6.44
C ASN A 7 30.47 -39.35 -5.49
N ASN A 8 30.19 -38.56 -4.44
CA ASN A 8 29.04 -38.78 -3.57
C ASN A 8 28.12 -37.54 -3.56
N LYS A 9 27.31 -37.41 -4.62
CA LYS A 9 26.29 -36.36 -4.71
C LYS A 9 25.20 -36.62 -3.66
N ARG A 10 25.20 -35.85 -2.57
CA ARG A 10 24.06 -35.81 -1.65
C ARG A 10 22.81 -35.39 -2.43
N LYS A 11 21.81 -36.27 -2.52
CA LYS A 11 20.45 -35.85 -2.89
C LYS A 11 19.95 -34.91 -1.80
N VAL A 12 19.46 -33.73 -2.19
CA VAL A 12 18.56 -32.96 -1.33
C VAL A 12 17.25 -33.74 -1.32
N VAL A 13 16.83 -34.19 -0.14
CA VAL A 13 15.53 -34.80 0.09
C VAL A 13 14.67 -33.72 0.74
N GLU A 14 13.59 -33.32 0.07
CA GLU A 14 12.62 -32.40 0.65
C GLU A 14 11.93 -33.08 1.85
N PRO A 15 11.65 -32.35 2.94
CA PRO A 15 10.97 -32.93 4.10
C PRO A 15 9.54 -33.34 3.70
N PRO A 16 9.03 -34.50 4.17
CA PRO A 16 7.64 -34.86 3.95
C PRO A 16 6.72 -33.83 4.61
N LYS A 17 5.64 -33.45 3.94
CA LYS A 17 4.54 -32.73 4.58
C LYS A 17 3.98 -33.61 5.71
N PRO A 18 3.82 -33.11 6.94
CA PRO A 18 3.16 -33.88 7.99
C PRO A 18 1.68 -33.99 7.67
N GLN A 19 1.14 -35.20 7.76
CA GLN A 19 -0.23 -35.38 8.21
C GLN A 19 -0.19 -35.27 9.75
N VAL A 20 -1.11 -34.50 10.31
CA VAL A 20 -1.32 -34.32 11.74
C VAL A 20 -2.74 -34.83 12.03
N GLU A 21 -2.98 -35.35 13.22
CA GLU A 21 -4.32 -35.76 13.63
C GLU A 21 -5.23 -34.52 13.68
N GLU A 22 -6.40 -34.60 13.05
CA GLU A 22 -7.17 -33.43 12.60
C GLU A 22 -7.82 -32.66 13.77
N GLU A 23 -8.12 -33.36 14.88
CA GLU A 23 -8.87 -32.85 16.03
C GLU A 23 -8.23 -31.64 16.76
N GLU A 24 -6.90 -31.63 17.02
CA GLU A 24 -6.22 -30.46 17.64
C GLU A 24 -6.04 -29.27 16.66
N ILE A 25 -6.35 -29.45 15.37
CA ILE A 25 -6.34 -28.38 14.37
C ILE A 25 -7.76 -27.80 14.21
N GLU A 26 -8.79 -28.65 14.15
CA GLU A 26 -10.20 -28.24 14.10
C GLU A 26 -10.57 -27.31 15.27
N ASP A 27 -10.14 -27.63 16.49
CA ASP A 27 -10.37 -26.83 17.71
C ASP A 27 -9.77 -25.39 17.64
N ILE A 28 -8.79 -25.17 16.74
CA ILE A 28 -8.15 -23.87 16.47
C ILE A 28 -8.72 -23.22 15.21
N GLU A 29 -9.09 -24.00 14.19
CA GLU A 29 -9.64 -23.48 12.95
C GLU A 29 -11.12 -23.07 13.10
N GLU A 30 -11.96 -23.78 13.85
CA GLU A 30 -13.32 -23.30 14.22
C GLU A 30 -13.26 -21.93 14.94
N GLN A 31 -12.34 -21.79 15.90
CA GLN A 31 -12.15 -20.55 16.68
C GLN A 31 -11.49 -19.40 15.88
N GLU A 32 -10.94 -19.65 14.68
CA GLU A 32 -10.45 -18.59 13.78
C GLU A 32 -11.37 -18.36 12.57
N GLU A 33 -12.17 -19.34 12.10
CA GLU A 33 -13.21 -19.17 11.08
C GLU A 33 -14.33 -18.22 11.56
N ASP A 34 -14.78 -18.35 12.82
CA ASP A 34 -15.68 -17.39 13.49
C ASP A 34 -15.20 -15.91 13.35
N ILE A 35 -13.88 -15.71 13.24
CA ILE A 35 -13.24 -14.40 13.16
C ILE A 35 -12.94 -13.98 11.72
N GLU A 36 -12.78 -14.92 10.77
CA GLU A 36 -12.78 -14.60 9.34
C GLU A 36 -14.19 -14.30 8.83
N GLU A 37 -15.24 -14.96 9.33
CA GLU A 37 -16.63 -14.57 9.06
C GLU A 37 -16.94 -13.16 9.61
N GLU A 38 -16.48 -12.79 10.82
CA GLU A 38 -16.57 -11.39 11.30
C GLU A 38 -15.83 -10.39 10.38
N GLU A 39 -14.65 -10.73 9.82
CA GLU A 39 -13.96 -9.84 8.87
C GLU A 39 -14.65 -9.80 7.49
N ILE A 40 -15.35 -10.86 7.06
CA ILE A 40 -16.11 -10.93 5.81
C ILE A 40 -17.45 -10.17 5.91
N GLU A 41 -18.21 -10.31 7.00
CA GLU A 41 -19.43 -9.52 7.23
C GLU A 41 -19.12 -8.01 7.30
N VAL A 42 -18.01 -7.64 7.95
CA VAL A 42 -17.57 -6.24 8.04
C VAL A 42 -17.04 -5.68 6.69
N GLU A 43 -16.49 -6.51 5.80
CA GLU A 43 -16.18 -6.10 4.42
C GLU A 43 -17.42 -6.14 3.46
N GLN A 44 -18.61 -6.61 3.87
CA GLN A 44 -19.82 -6.67 2.99
C GLN A 44 -21.16 -6.13 3.56
N PRO A 45 -21.41 -4.80 3.51
CA PRO A 45 -22.75 -4.25 3.74
C PRO A 45 -23.64 -4.24 2.47
N ILE A 46 -24.81 -4.90 2.56
CA ILE A 46 -26.07 -4.59 1.84
C ILE A 46 -26.14 -4.92 0.33
N LYS A 47 -26.61 -6.14 0.03
CA LYS A 47 -27.58 -6.42 -1.05
C LYS A 47 -28.84 -7.09 -0.49
N LYS A 48 -29.77 -6.33 0.10
CA LYS A 48 -31.11 -6.82 0.50
C LYS A 48 -32.09 -5.68 0.78
N GLN A 49 -32.70 -5.11 -0.28
CA GLN A 49 -34.02 -4.47 -0.18
C GLN A 49 -34.92 -4.84 -1.35
N LYS A 50 -35.87 -5.73 -1.04
CA LYS A 50 -37.24 -5.92 -1.56
C LYS A 50 -37.53 -5.62 -3.04
N GLU A 51 -38.02 -6.67 -3.69
CA GLU A 51 -38.90 -6.56 -4.86
C GLU A 51 -40.20 -5.80 -4.49
N THR A 52 -40.64 -4.91 -5.37
CA THR A 52 -42.05 -4.50 -5.45
C THR A 52 -42.48 -4.43 -6.91
N THR A 53 -43.58 -5.12 -7.24
CA THR A 53 -44.05 -5.29 -8.62
C THR A 53 -44.97 -4.16 -9.07
N THR A 54 -44.68 -3.53 -10.21
CA THR A 54 -45.68 -2.82 -11.04
C THR A 54 -45.40 -3.04 -12.53
N LYS A 55 -46.46 -3.10 -13.35
CA LYS A 55 -46.40 -3.39 -14.79
C LYS A 55 -46.90 -2.19 -15.60
N SER A 56 -46.18 -1.78 -16.65
CA SER A 56 -46.76 -0.99 -17.76
C SER A 56 -45.87 -0.90 -19.02
N ASN A 57 -46.07 -1.87 -19.92
CA ASN A 57 -46.07 -1.84 -21.40
C ASN A 57 -45.39 -0.70 -22.23
N ASN A 58 -44.93 -1.12 -23.42
CA ASN A 58 -44.91 -0.38 -24.72
C ASN A 58 -43.75 0.64 -24.97
N VAL A 59 -43.18 0.78 -26.20
CA VAL A 59 -43.41 0.08 -27.50
C VAL A 59 -42.22 0.17 -28.49
N LYS A 60 -42.11 -0.79 -29.43
CA LYS A 60 -41.33 -0.84 -30.71
C LYS A 60 -39.79 -0.61 -30.61
N LYS A 61 -38.92 -1.53 -31.07
CA LYS A 61 -38.67 -2.02 -32.46
C LYS A 61 -38.24 -0.93 -33.46
N GLN A 62 -36.98 -0.99 -33.90
CA GLN A 62 -36.65 -1.46 -35.25
C GLN A 62 -35.21 -2.02 -35.32
N GLN A 63 -35.03 -3.04 -36.14
CA GLN A 63 -33.74 -3.58 -36.60
C GLN A 63 -33.77 -3.56 -38.12
N GLN A 64 -32.63 -3.34 -38.78
CA GLN A 64 -32.41 -3.85 -40.14
C GLN A 64 -30.91 -4.08 -40.38
N GLN A 65 -30.60 -5.15 -41.10
CA GLN A 65 -29.27 -5.50 -41.60
C GLN A 65 -29.38 -5.74 -43.10
N THR A 66 -28.36 -5.36 -43.87
CA THR A 66 -27.98 -6.06 -45.12
C THR A 66 -26.52 -5.79 -45.47
N LYS A 67 -25.92 -6.72 -46.24
CA LYS A 67 -24.61 -6.62 -46.90
C LYS A 67 -24.88 -6.24 -48.40
N THR A 68 -23.94 -5.90 -49.29
CA THR A 68 -22.70 -6.61 -49.69
C THR A 68 -21.73 -5.77 -50.55
N THR A 69 -20.44 -6.12 -50.47
CA THR A 69 -19.37 -6.28 -51.51
C THR A 69 -19.77 -6.10 -53.00
N THR A 70 -18.94 -5.65 -53.98
CA THR A 70 -17.45 -5.47 -54.20
C THR A 70 -17.24 -4.39 -55.33
N THR A 71 -16.13 -3.99 -56.01
CA THR A 71 -14.69 -4.40 -56.22
C THR A 71 -13.83 -3.25 -56.82
N THR A 72 -12.49 -3.22 -56.55
CA THR A 72 -11.40 -2.57 -57.37
C THR A 72 -11.47 -1.03 -57.61
N THR A 73 -10.41 -0.27 -57.95
CA THR A 73 -9.14 -0.54 -58.68
C THR A 73 -8.00 0.37 -58.15
N ALA A 74 -6.73 -0.02 -58.34
CA ALA A 74 -5.56 0.83 -58.02
C ALA A 74 -4.79 1.27 -59.29
N VAL A 75 -4.39 2.54 -59.35
CA VAL A 75 -3.42 3.08 -60.32
C VAL A 75 -2.55 4.12 -59.60
N ALA A 76 -1.24 4.08 -59.82
CA ALA A 76 -0.29 5.08 -59.30
C ALA A 76 0.21 5.99 -60.42
N THR A 77 0.67 7.21 -60.09
CA THR A 77 2.04 7.67 -60.47
C THR A 77 2.41 9.06 -59.94
N LYS A 78 3.73 9.21 -59.71
CA LYS A 78 4.58 10.41 -59.91
C LYS A 78 4.29 11.69 -59.11
N ASN A 79 5.26 11.99 -58.24
CA ASN A 79 6.04 13.23 -58.19
C ASN A 79 5.53 14.44 -59.00
N ASN A 80 5.51 15.59 -58.32
CA ASN A 80 6.33 16.71 -58.79
C ASN A 80 6.84 17.55 -57.61
N ASN A 81 8.14 17.78 -57.58
CA ASN A 81 8.69 18.93 -56.85
C ASN A 81 8.32 20.18 -57.67
N ASN A 82 7.95 21.27 -57.00
CA ASN A 82 8.36 22.59 -57.45
C ASN A 82 8.33 23.58 -56.29
N ASN A 83 9.47 24.23 -56.06
CA ASN A 83 9.49 25.47 -55.30
C ASN A 83 8.77 26.55 -56.11
N ASN A 84 8.03 27.44 -55.46
CA ASN A 84 8.47 28.84 -55.39
C ASN A 84 7.57 29.74 -54.54
N ASN A 85 8.22 30.79 -54.01
CA ASN A 85 7.66 32.09 -53.66
C ASN A 85 6.53 32.15 -52.61
N ASN A 86 6.98 32.30 -51.36
CA ASN A 86 6.74 33.52 -50.57
C ASN A 86 5.48 34.34 -50.94
N ASN A 87 4.46 34.26 -50.10
CA ASN A 87 3.63 35.43 -49.83
C ASN A 87 3.45 35.55 -48.31
N VAL A 88 4.12 36.55 -47.70
CA VAL A 88 4.12 36.74 -46.25
C VAL A 88 2.89 37.57 -45.88
N ASP A 89 1.79 36.86 -45.61
CA ASP A 89 0.52 37.45 -45.21
C ASP A 89 0.66 38.05 -43.79
N LYS A 90 1.10 39.31 -43.75
CA LYS A 90 1.51 40.05 -42.54
C LYS A 90 0.29 40.51 -41.73
N LYS A 91 -0.54 39.56 -41.28
CA LYS A 91 -1.59 39.79 -40.28
C LYS A 91 -0.93 40.21 -38.97
N THR A 92 -0.94 41.51 -38.71
CA THR A 92 -0.34 42.16 -37.55
C THR A 92 -1.06 41.76 -36.26
N SER A 93 -0.58 40.69 -35.63
CA SER A 93 -0.86 40.43 -34.23
C SER A 93 -0.39 41.61 -33.39
N LYS A 94 -1.34 42.32 -32.77
CA LYS A 94 -1.00 43.36 -31.78
C LYS A 94 -0.26 42.68 -30.63
N PRO A 95 0.87 43.22 -30.14
CA PRO A 95 1.56 42.64 -29.01
C PRO A 95 0.62 42.63 -27.80
N ALA A 96 0.45 41.46 -27.17
CA ALA A 96 -0.44 41.31 -26.02
C ALA A 96 0.03 42.23 -24.89
N THR A 97 -0.89 43.02 -24.34
CA THR A 97 -0.60 43.93 -23.23
C THR A 97 -0.12 43.09 -22.03
N LYS A 98 0.84 43.59 -21.23
CA LYS A 98 1.40 42.84 -20.09
C LYS A 98 0.31 42.23 -19.17
N LYS A 99 -0.77 42.98 -18.91
CA LYS A 99 -1.97 42.55 -18.15
C LYS A 99 -2.82 41.44 -18.80
N GLN A 100 -2.63 41.15 -20.08
CA GLN A 100 -3.27 40.01 -20.76
C GLN A 100 -2.44 38.74 -20.55
N LEU A 101 -1.12 38.82 -20.77
CA LEU A 101 -0.18 37.73 -20.46
C LEU A 101 -0.22 37.35 -18.97
N GLU A 102 -0.24 38.33 -18.06
CA GLU A 102 -0.41 38.10 -16.62
C GLU A 102 -1.71 37.33 -16.30
N LYS A 103 -2.83 37.64 -16.98
CA LYS A 103 -4.11 36.94 -16.82
C LYS A 103 -4.17 35.57 -17.49
N GLU A 104 -3.42 35.35 -18.56
CA GLU A 104 -3.30 34.03 -19.21
C GLU A 104 -2.43 33.09 -18.37
N MET A 105 -1.32 33.59 -17.83
CA MET A 105 -0.50 32.87 -16.85
C MET A 105 -1.29 32.58 -15.55
N GLU A 106 -2.11 33.53 -15.07
CA GLU A 106 -2.97 33.33 -13.90
C GLU A 106 -4.05 32.26 -14.15
N LYS A 107 -4.64 32.20 -15.36
CA LYS A 107 -5.55 31.12 -15.77
C LYS A 107 -4.86 29.76 -15.83
N GLN A 108 -3.68 29.67 -16.45
CA GLN A 108 -2.90 28.42 -16.50
C GLN A 108 -2.53 27.95 -15.09
N ALA A 109 -2.14 28.88 -14.20
CA ALA A 109 -1.87 28.59 -12.80
C ALA A 109 -3.11 28.12 -12.00
N ILE A 110 -4.34 28.42 -12.44
CA ILE A 110 -5.57 27.89 -11.83
C ILE A 110 -5.81 26.42 -12.25
N GLU A 111 -5.36 26.01 -13.43
CA GLU A 111 -5.46 24.63 -13.91
C GLU A 111 -4.38 23.71 -13.31
N ASP A 112 -3.25 24.26 -12.86
CA ASP A 112 -2.15 23.54 -12.23
C ASP A 112 -2.58 22.74 -10.98
N PRO A 113 -2.22 21.43 -10.85
CA PRO A 113 -2.50 20.61 -9.66
C PRO A 113 -1.89 21.11 -8.34
N ILE A 114 -1.02 22.14 -8.39
CA ILE A 114 -0.33 22.73 -7.24
C ILE A 114 -1.17 23.82 -6.56
N PHE A 115 -2.03 24.53 -7.30
CA PHE A 115 -2.89 25.61 -6.77
C PHE A 115 -4.29 25.11 -6.39
N LYS A 116 -4.70 23.93 -6.90
CA LYS A 116 -5.95 23.27 -6.50
C LYS A 116 -5.95 23.03 -4.98
N LYS A 117 -7.01 23.49 -4.31
CA LYS A 117 -7.17 23.36 -2.85
C LYS A 117 -7.27 21.88 -2.48
N LYS A 118 -6.26 21.34 -1.78
CA LYS A 118 -6.25 19.99 -1.21
C LYS A 118 -6.43 20.07 0.29
N ARG A 119 -7.18 19.11 0.86
CA ARG A 119 -7.29 18.88 2.30
C ARG A 119 -7.29 17.38 2.58
N VAL A 120 -6.49 16.96 3.55
CA VAL A 120 -6.35 15.56 3.98
C VAL A 120 -7.01 15.42 5.35
N LEU A 121 -8.03 14.57 5.47
CA LEU A 121 -8.57 14.16 6.77
C LEU A 121 -7.63 13.10 7.38
N ILE A 122 -7.23 13.27 8.64
CA ILE A 122 -6.43 12.29 9.38
C ILE A 122 -7.27 11.78 10.55
N LEU A 123 -7.60 10.49 10.48
CA LEU A 123 -8.42 9.74 11.41
C LEU A 123 -7.61 8.56 11.97
N ALA A 124 -7.97 8.12 13.17
CA ALA A 124 -7.43 6.89 13.75
C ALA A 124 -8.53 6.14 14.48
N THR A 125 -8.41 4.81 14.51
CA THR A 125 -9.30 3.98 15.33
C THR A 125 -8.88 3.95 16.81
N ARG A 126 -9.70 3.31 17.64
CA ARG A 126 -9.34 2.97 19.04
C ARG A 126 -8.39 1.75 19.08
N GLY A 127 -7.69 1.54 20.21
CA GLY A 127 -6.71 0.44 20.35
C GLY A 127 -5.41 0.64 19.55
N GLY A 128 -4.76 1.81 19.71
CA GLY A 128 -3.51 2.13 19.01
C GLY A 128 -2.38 2.53 19.97
N SER A 129 -1.23 1.85 19.84
CA SER A 129 -0.01 2.04 20.62
C SER A 129 0.54 3.47 20.63
N SER A 130 1.46 3.79 21.56
CA SER A 130 2.07 5.13 21.58
C SER A 130 2.78 5.46 20.27
N LYS A 131 3.57 4.52 19.71
CA LYS A 131 4.26 4.74 18.42
C LYS A 131 3.30 5.19 17.32
N ASN A 132 2.15 4.54 17.19
CA ASN A 132 1.13 4.89 16.18
C ASN A 132 0.52 6.28 16.46
N ARG A 133 0.31 6.65 17.73
CA ARG A 133 -0.17 7.99 18.13
C ARG A 133 0.85 9.09 17.82
N HIS A 134 2.13 8.85 18.07
CA HIS A 134 3.21 9.78 17.73
C HIS A 134 3.35 9.91 16.21
N LEU A 135 3.41 8.81 15.45
CA LEU A 135 3.43 8.83 13.97
C LEU A 135 2.28 9.64 13.36
N MET A 136 1.06 9.47 13.89
CA MET A 136 -0.10 10.26 13.45
C MET A 136 0.07 11.77 13.78
N ASN A 137 0.62 12.12 14.95
CA ASN A 137 0.93 13.51 15.29
C ASN A 137 2.02 14.08 14.35
N ASP A 138 3.06 13.32 14.07
CA ASP A 138 4.19 13.68 13.21
C ASP A 138 3.71 14.00 11.79
N LEU A 139 2.87 13.14 11.22
CA LEU A 139 2.25 13.36 9.91
C LEU A 139 1.24 14.53 9.92
N CYS A 140 0.50 14.76 11.02
CA CYS A 140 -0.30 15.98 11.18
C CYS A 140 0.55 17.27 11.23
N ASN A 141 1.78 17.18 11.74
CA ASN A 141 2.70 18.31 11.83
C ASN A 141 3.40 18.61 10.50
N LEU A 142 3.75 17.55 9.76
CA LEU A 142 4.42 17.61 8.46
C LEU A 142 3.48 17.99 7.31
N ILE A 143 2.23 17.52 7.30
CA ILE A 143 1.24 17.80 6.25
C ILE A 143 0.41 19.04 6.64
N PRO A 144 0.68 20.26 6.10
CA PRO A 144 0.11 21.49 6.64
C PRO A 144 -1.38 21.67 6.31
N HIS A 145 -1.85 21.03 5.24
CA HIS A 145 -3.25 20.94 4.80
C HIS A 145 -4.00 19.75 5.40
N SER A 146 -3.44 19.11 6.44
CA SER A 146 -4.13 18.09 7.22
C SER A 146 -5.20 18.69 8.14
N LYS A 147 -6.25 17.91 8.38
CA LYS A 147 -7.22 18.07 9.46
C LYS A 147 -7.25 16.80 10.28
N ARG A 148 -6.77 16.86 11.52
CA ARG A 148 -6.94 15.78 12.49
C ARG A 148 -8.37 15.79 13.02
N GLU A 149 -8.95 14.62 13.18
CA GLU A 149 -10.29 14.41 13.73
C GLU A 149 -10.25 13.54 15.00
N GLN A 150 -11.42 13.27 15.60
CA GLN A 150 -11.55 12.39 16.77
C GLN A 150 -11.40 10.90 16.40
N LYS A 151 -11.22 10.02 17.39
CA LYS A 151 -11.06 8.57 17.16
C LYS A 151 -12.40 7.87 16.94
N VAL A 152 -12.45 7.00 15.93
CA VAL A 152 -13.64 6.23 15.53
C VAL A 152 -13.52 4.76 15.99
N ASP A 153 -14.64 4.07 16.15
CA ASP A 153 -14.69 2.65 16.49
C ASP A 153 -14.50 1.75 15.27
N ASN A 154 -13.75 0.65 15.43
CA ASN A 154 -13.30 -0.22 14.33
C ASN A 154 -14.44 -0.67 13.39
N ARG A 155 -15.58 -1.10 13.94
CA ARG A 155 -16.70 -1.70 13.17
C ARG A 155 -17.30 -0.73 12.13
N ASN A 156 -17.36 0.57 12.41
CA ASN A 156 -18.06 1.55 11.56
C ASN A 156 -17.13 2.53 10.82
N ALA A 157 -15.81 2.40 11.01
CA ALA A 157 -14.82 3.40 10.59
C ALA A 157 -14.79 3.66 9.07
N LEU A 158 -14.97 2.63 8.24
CA LEU A 158 -14.93 2.75 6.78
C LEU A 158 -16.17 3.41 6.17
N SER A 159 -17.30 3.42 6.89
CA SER A 159 -18.50 4.14 6.46
C SER A 159 -18.41 5.62 6.85
N GLN A 160 -18.26 5.88 8.16
CA GLN A 160 -18.31 7.22 8.75
C GLN A 160 -17.22 8.18 8.25
N ILE A 161 -16.10 7.65 7.73
CA ILE A 161 -15.00 8.46 7.18
C ILE A 161 -15.40 9.26 5.94
N ASN A 162 -16.30 8.74 5.09
CA ASN A 162 -16.75 9.46 3.89
C ASN A 162 -17.61 10.66 4.27
N ASP A 163 -18.62 10.46 5.12
CA ASP A 163 -19.47 11.52 5.68
C ASP A 163 -18.61 12.60 6.36
N THR A 164 -17.63 12.18 7.15
CA THR A 164 -16.70 13.08 7.84
C THR A 164 -15.83 13.86 6.85
N CYS A 165 -15.43 13.26 5.71
CA CYS A 165 -14.73 14.00 4.65
C CYS A 165 -15.61 15.08 4.03
N GLU A 166 -16.88 14.77 3.75
CA GLU A 166 -17.83 15.73 3.19
C GLU A 166 -18.11 16.88 4.17
N MET A 167 -18.50 16.57 5.41
CA MET A 167 -18.75 17.56 6.47
C MET A 167 -17.55 18.48 6.74
N LYS A 168 -16.32 17.98 6.62
CA LYS A 168 -15.10 18.77 6.82
C LYS A 168 -14.58 19.39 5.52
N GLY A 169 -15.16 19.08 4.37
CA GLY A 169 -14.69 19.49 3.05
C GLY A 169 -13.24 19.07 2.81
N CYS A 170 -12.97 17.77 2.91
CA CYS A 170 -11.69 17.11 2.66
C CYS A 170 -11.77 16.28 1.36
N ASN A 171 -10.70 16.29 0.56
CA ASN A 171 -10.65 15.61 -0.75
C ASN A 171 -9.90 14.28 -0.69
N TYR A 172 -9.15 14.07 0.39
CA TYR A 172 -8.36 12.90 0.68
C TYR A 172 -8.51 12.55 2.14
N ALA A 173 -8.27 11.28 2.47
CA ALA A 173 -8.27 10.83 3.85
C ALA A 173 -7.22 9.75 4.11
N MET A 174 -6.75 9.73 5.34
CA MET A 174 -5.82 8.75 5.90
C MET A 174 -6.42 8.21 7.19
N LEU A 175 -6.77 6.92 7.21
CA LEU A 175 -7.26 6.22 8.40
C LEU A 175 -6.16 5.29 8.93
N PHE A 176 -5.73 5.57 10.16
CA PHE A 176 -4.86 4.71 10.95
C PHE A 176 -5.75 3.65 11.64
N ASP A 177 -5.88 2.50 10.99
CA ASP A 177 -6.62 1.33 11.49
C ASP A 177 -5.67 0.47 12.34
N ASN A 178 -5.83 0.57 13.65
CA ASN A 178 -4.97 -0.11 14.63
C ASN A 178 -5.63 -1.44 15.04
N ARG A 179 -4.85 -2.54 15.02
CA ARG A 179 -5.33 -3.88 15.39
C ARG A 179 -4.40 -4.50 16.42
N ARG A 180 -4.98 -5.07 17.50
CA ARG A 180 -4.27 -5.70 18.63
C ARG A 180 -3.08 -4.83 19.14
N ASP A 181 -3.31 -3.51 19.21
CA ASP A 181 -2.39 -2.38 19.55
C ASP A 181 -1.10 -2.21 18.73
N ASN A 182 -0.47 -3.30 18.28
CA ASN A 182 0.82 -3.29 17.59
C ASN A 182 0.72 -3.26 16.06
N ASP A 183 -0.32 -3.86 15.47
CA ASP A 183 -0.49 -3.86 14.01
C ASP A 183 -1.12 -2.55 13.56
N LEU A 184 -0.54 -1.93 12.53
CA LEU A 184 -1.05 -0.71 11.93
C LEU A 184 -1.34 -0.93 10.45
N TYR A 185 -2.59 -0.78 10.06
CA TYR A 185 -2.99 -0.59 8.67
C TYR A 185 -3.24 0.89 8.42
N LEU A 186 -2.75 1.39 7.28
CA LEU A 186 -2.99 2.75 6.84
C LEU A 186 -3.82 2.69 5.57
N TRP A 187 -5.07 3.12 5.66
CA TRP A 187 -5.94 3.27 4.50
C TRP A 187 -5.81 4.69 3.98
N ILE A 188 -5.37 4.87 2.74
CA ILE A 188 -5.30 6.17 2.06
C ILE A 188 -6.32 6.19 0.93
N ALA A 189 -7.15 7.22 0.86
CA ALA A 189 -8.20 7.35 -0.16
C ALA A 189 -8.32 8.76 -0.71
N LYS A 190 -8.87 8.85 -1.92
CA LYS A 190 -9.48 10.07 -2.48
C LYS A 190 -10.98 10.05 -2.18
N ALA A 191 -11.42 10.79 -1.18
CA ALA A 191 -12.82 10.74 -0.73
C ALA A 191 -13.73 11.67 -1.56
N PRO A 192 -15.02 11.32 -1.78
CA PRO A 192 -15.66 10.03 -1.46
C PRO A 192 -15.57 9.00 -2.62
N LEU A 193 -15.19 9.42 -3.83
CA LEU A 193 -15.32 8.61 -5.05
C LEU A 193 -14.27 7.49 -5.20
N GLY A 194 -13.18 7.52 -4.45
CA GLY A 194 -12.05 6.60 -4.59
C GLY A 194 -10.99 7.06 -5.60
N PRO A 195 -9.95 6.24 -5.82
CA PRO A 195 -9.75 4.91 -5.23
C PRO A 195 -9.21 4.97 -3.79
N THR A 196 -9.12 3.79 -3.17
CA THR A 196 -8.56 3.58 -1.82
C THR A 196 -7.46 2.52 -1.85
N ILE A 197 -6.36 2.73 -1.13
CA ILE A 197 -5.28 1.77 -0.96
C ILE A 197 -5.12 1.45 0.53
N LYS A 198 -5.25 0.17 0.89
CA LYS A 198 -4.94 -0.38 2.22
C LYS A 198 -3.46 -0.77 2.22
N PHE A 199 -2.66 -0.09 3.02
CA PHE A 199 -1.27 -0.45 3.29
C PHE A 199 -1.17 -1.15 4.65
N SER A 200 -0.27 -2.13 4.76
CA SER A 200 0.27 -2.56 6.06
C SER A 200 1.49 -1.69 6.39
N VAL A 201 1.54 -1.14 7.60
CA VAL A 201 2.64 -0.29 8.04
C VAL A 201 3.56 -1.10 8.96
N SER A 202 4.86 -1.09 8.66
CA SER A 202 5.89 -1.78 9.44
C SER A 202 7.11 -0.88 9.65
N ASN A 203 7.98 -1.27 10.58
CA ASN A 203 9.22 -0.57 10.93
C ASN A 203 9.06 0.95 11.11
N VAL A 204 8.09 1.34 11.96
CA VAL A 204 7.79 2.73 12.29
C VAL A 204 8.82 3.27 13.28
N HIS A 205 9.48 4.36 12.90
CA HIS A 205 10.28 5.22 13.77
C HIS A 205 9.71 6.63 13.74
N THR A 206 9.50 7.23 14.90
CA THR A 206 8.88 8.56 15.07
C THR A 206 9.91 9.70 15.04
N LEU A 207 9.44 10.95 14.96
CA LEU A 207 10.31 12.14 15.07
C LEU A 207 11.11 12.19 16.38
N ASP A 208 10.57 11.60 17.45
CA ASP A 208 11.09 11.61 18.82
C ASP A 208 12.21 10.57 19.08
N GLU A 209 12.74 9.92 18.03
CA GLU A 209 13.81 8.91 18.18
C GLU A 209 15.21 9.52 18.03
N LEU A 210 16.11 9.22 18.98
CA LEU A 210 17.47 9.79 19.12
C LEU A 210 18.38 9.70 17.87
N GLN A 211 18.06 8.84 16.90
CA GLN A 211 18.80 8.76 15.63
C GLN A 211 18.42 9.86 14.62
N MET A 212 17.31 10.56 14.82
CA MET A 212 16.87 11.64 13.94
C MET A 212 17.52 12.96 14.37
N THR A 213 18.55 13.39 13.66
CA THR A 213 19.30 14.61 13.97
C THR A 213 18.90 15.81 13.12
N GLY A 214 18.13 15.60 12.05
CA GLY A 214 17.59 16.65 11.20
C GLY A 214 16.36 17.33 11.79
N ASN A 215 16.11 18.56 11.37
CA ASN A 215 14.92 19.34 11.73
C ASN A 215 14.29 19.94 10.46
N CYS A 216 13.03 20.36 10.52
CA CYS A 216 12.44 21.17 9.45
C CYS A 216 11.39 22.17 9.96
N LEU A 217 11.30 23.30 9.26
CA LEU A 217 10.29 24.33 9.44
C LEU A 217 8.90 23.73 9.26
N LYS A 218 8.16 23.54 10.36
CA LYS A 218 6.73 23.22 10.35
C LYS A 218 5.99 24.15 9.40
N GLY A 219 5.26 23.57 8.43
CA GLY A 219 4.57 24.29 7.35
C GLY A 219 5.38 24.51 6.07
N SER A 220 6.68 24.19 6.01
CA SER A 220 7.45 24.20 4.76
C SER A 220 6.89 23.21 3.74
N ARG A 221 7.22 23.43 2.46
CA ARG A 221 6.69 22.62 1.36
C ARG A 221 7.70 21.53 1.01
N PRO A 222 7.36 20.23 1.17
CA PRO A 222 8.27 19.15 0.83
C PRO A 222 8.51 19.09 -0.68
N TYR A 223 9.72 18.72 -1.07
CA TYR A 223 9.90 18.01 -2.34
C TYR A 223 9.45 16.55 -2.16
N LEU A 224 8.88 15.95 -3.21
CA LEU A 224 8.54 14.53 -3.25
C LEU A 224 9.50 13.83 -4.22
N HIS A 225 10.28 12.90 -3.71
CA HIS A 225 11.14 12.02 -4.51
C HIS A 225 10.51 10.63 -4.56
N PHE A 226 10.32 10.10 -5.77
CA PHE A 226 9.87 8.74 -6.01
C PHE A 226 10.89 8.02 -6.88
N ASP A 227 11.21 6.78 -6.51
CA ASP A 227 12.02 5.91 -7.35
C ASP A 227 11.37 5.65 -8.73
N THR A 228 12.22 5.48 -9.73
CA THR A 228 11.89 5.10 -11.10
C THR A 228 11.00 3.85 -11.18
N THR A 229 11.20 2.88 -10.28
CA THR A 229 10.45 1.63 -10.19
C THR A 229 8.93 1.81 -10.05
N PHE A 230 8.46 2.94 -9.49
CA PHE A 230 7.04 3.26 -9.41
C PHE A 230 6.35 3.42 -10.78
N ASN A 231 7.12 3.59 -11.87
CA ASN A 231 6.57 3.61 -13.22
C ASN A 231 6.31 2.20 -13.78
N ASN A 232 6.85 1.14 -13.19
CA ASN A 232 6.94 -0.17 -13.84
C ASN A 232 5.63 -0.98 -13.77
N THR A 233 4.77 -0.76 -12.77
CA THR A 233 3.49 -1.48 -12.62
C THR A 233 2.32 -0.50 -12.42
N PRO A 234 1.10 -0.80 -12.93
CA PRO A 234 -0.04 0.10 -12.79
C PRO A 234 -0.45 0.38 -11.33
N HIS A 235 -0.33 -0.61 -10.43
CA HIS A 235 -0.64 -0.43 -9.01
C HIS A 235 0.36 0.48 -8.31
N LEU A 236 1.65 0.48 -8.71
CA LEU A 236 2.64 1.43 -8.18
C LEU A 236 2.47 2.82 -8.80
N GLN A 237 2.13 2.93 -10.09
CA GLN A 237 1.80 4.22 -10.72
C GLN A 237 0.63 4.90 -9.98
N LEU A 238 -0.43 4.13 -9.68
CA LEU A 238 -1.58 4.61 -8.91
C LEU A 238 -1.20 4.98 -7.46
N THR A 239 -0.37 4.15 -6.82
CA THR A 239 0.16 4.42 -5.48
C THR A 239 0.95 5.72 -5.44
N ARG A 240 1.84 5.95 -6.41
CA ARG A 240 2.61 7.19 -6.54
C ARG A 240 1.69 8.40 -6.72
N GLU A 241 0.68 8.32 -7.59
CA GLU A 241 -0.22 9.44 -7.84
C GLU A 241 -1.05 9.78 -6.59
N LEU A 242 -1.57 8.78 -5.87
CA LEU A 242 -2.31 9.02 -4.63
C LEU A 242 -1.42 9.62 -3.53
N LEU A 243 -0.20 9.07 -3.33
CA LEU A 243 0.79 9.63 -2.39
C LEU A 243 1.18 11.06 -2.79
N THR A 244 1.38 11.32 -4.09
CA THR A 244 1.65 12.67 -4.62
C THR A 244 0.51 13.62 -4.28
N GLN A 245 -0.75 13.23 -4.50
CA GLN A 245 -1.92 14.07 -4.20
C GLN A 245 -2.09 14.34 -2.69
N VAL A 246 -1.74 13.39 -1.82
CA VAL A 246 -1.85 13.51 -0.36
C VAL A 246 -0.71 14.34 0.25
N PHE A 247 0.54 14.00 -0.04
CA PHE A 247 1.72 14.59 0.61
C PHE A 247 2.14 15.93 0.00
N SER A 248 1.76 16.25 -1.25
CA SER A 248 2.07 17.56 -1.84
C SER A 248 1.28 18.69 -1.18
N THR A 249 2.00 19.65 -0.57
CA THR A 249 1.39 20.83 0.06
C THR A 249 0.94 21.83 -1.00
N PRO A 250 -0.38 22.16 -1.10
CA PRO A 250 -0.88 23.08 -2.10
C PRO A 250 -0.39 24.51 -1.85
N LYS A 251 -0.03 25.22 -2.92
CA LYS A 251 0.52 26.58 -2.87
C LYS A 251 -0.57 27.56 -2.40
N GLY A 252 -0.23 28.44 -1.45
CA GLY A 252 -1.17 29.40 -0.88
C GLY A 252 -2.08 28.83 0.22
N HIS A 253 -1.80 27.64 0.75
CA HIS A 253 -2.48 27.17 1.96
C HIS A 253 -2.08 28.04 3.17
N ALA A 254 -3.03 28.41 4.03
CA ALA A 254 -2.80 29.36 5.13
C ALA A 254 -1.76 28.91 6.17
N LYS A 255 -1.48 27.61 6.28
CA LYS A 255 -0.40 27.04 7.12
C LYS A 255 0.90 26.73 6.35
N SER A 256 0.95 26.99 5.04
CA SER A 256 2.14 26.73 4.21
C SER A 256 3.10 27.91 4.23
N LYS A 257 4.39 27.61 4.33
CA LYS A 257 5.51 28.55 4.19
C LYS A 257 6.03 28.50 2.74
N PRO A 258 6.66 29.56 2.22
CA PRO A 258 7.17 29.58 0.85
C PRO A 258 8.37 28.64 0.65
N PHE A 259 9.17 28.43 1.71
CA PHE A 259 10.43 27.70 1.70
C PHE A 259 10.26 26.18 1.46
N PHE A 260 11.25 25.62 0.78
CA PHE A 260 11.50 24.19 0.67
C PHE A 260 12.69 23.86 1.58
N ASP A 261 12.52 22.88 2.46
CA ASP A 261 13.44 22.66 3.61
C ASP A 261 13.64 21.16 3.89
N HIS A 262 12.78 20.31 3.32
CA HIS A 262 12.83 18.86 3.47
C HIS A 262 12.33 18.13 2.21
N VAL A 263 12.68 16.85 2.12
CA VAL A 263 12.32 15.93 1.03
C VAL A 263 11.67 14.68 1.62
N PHE A 264 10.46 14.36 1.17
CA PHE A 264 9.88 13.03 1.37
C PHE A 264 10.35 12.11 0.25
N SER A 265 11.06 11.06 0.60
CA SER A 265 11.58 10.06 -0.33
C SER A 265 10.82 8.74 -0.20
N PHE A 266 10.33 8.25 -1.34
CA PHE A 266 9.63 6.99 -1.49
C PHE A 266 10.46 6.07 -2.39
N PHE A 267 11.11 5.07 -1.81
CA PHE A 267 11.84 4.03 -2.54
C PHE A 267 11.00 2.74 -2.56
N TYR A 268 11.08 1.93 -3.61
CA TYR A 268 10.36 0.66 -3.69
C TYR A 268 11.35 -0.51 -3.78
N GLN A 269 11.37 -1.33 -2.74
CA GLN A 269 12.31 -2.45 -2.59
C GLN A 269 11.61 -3.60 -1.85
N ASP A 270 11.87 -4.84 -2.28
CA ASP A 270 11.37 -6.07 -1.66
C ASP A 270 9.83 -6.10 -1.49
N GLY A 271 9.11 -5.61 -2.51
CA GLY A 271 7.64 -5.50 -2.52
C GLY A 271 7.06 -4.34 -1.71
N ARG A 272 7.91 -3.51 -1.09
CA ARG A 272 7.53 -2.53 -0.08
C ARG A 272 7.98 -1.11 -0.44
N VAL A 273 7.16 -0.14 -0.08
CA VAL A 273 7.46 1.30 -0.21
C VAL A 273 8.10 1.80 1.08
N TRP A 274 9.38 2.16 1.00
CA TRP A 274 10.15 2.73 2.10
C TRP A 274 9.96 4.25 2.11
N PHE A 275 9.33 4.79 3.16
CA PHE A 275 9.22 6.23 3.39
C PHE A 275 10.39 6.74 4.25
N ARG A 276 10.96 7.87 3.83
CA ARG A 276 12.01 8.61 4.53
C ARG A 276 11.77 10.11 4.41
N ASN A 277 12.23 10.87 5.38
CA ASN A 277 12.15 12.34 5.39
C ASN A 277 13.52 12.93 5.74
N TYR A 278 14.05 13.75 4.85
CA TYR A 278 15.38 14.35 4.95
C TYR A 278 15.33 15.88 4.93
N GLN A 279 16.04 16.52 5.85
CA GLN A 279 16.34 17.94 5.81
C GLN A 279 17.30 18.24 4.66
N ILE A 280 17.09 19.38 3.98
CA ILE A 280 18.03 19.92 3.00
C ILE A 280 18.99 20.84 3.74
N SER A 281 20.25 20.43 3.92
CA SER A 281 21.30 21.25 4.52
C SER A 281 22.13 21.91 3.42
N ASP A 282 21.76 23.14 3.04
CA ASP A 282 22.59 24.00 2.17
C ASP A 282 23.79 24.51 2.98
N HIS A 283 24.91 23.78 2.95
CA HIS A 283 26.18 24.21 3.52
C HIS A 283 26.94 25.07 2.49
N GLU A 284 26.79 26.40 2.54
CA GLU A 284 27.39 27.34 1.57
C GLU A 284 28.91 27.16 1.32
N PHE A 285 29.64 26.59 2.29
CA PHE A 285 31.09 26.34 2.23
C PHE A 285 31.51 25.02 1.56
N LYS A 286 30.55 24.16 1.18
CA LYS A 286 30.77 22.96 0.38
C LYS A 286 29.69 22.87 -0.69
N ASN A 287 30.06 22.66 -1.95
CA ASN A 287 29.09 22.51 -3.05
C ASN A 287 28.33 21.16 -3.03
N GLU A 288 28.17 20.58 -1.85
CA GLU A 288 27.55 19.29 -1.54
C GLU A 288 26.31 19.55 -0.68
N ARG A 289 25.12 19.33 -1.23
CA ARG A 289 23.88 19.37 -0.41
C ARG A 289 23.82 18.14 0.48
N LEU A 290 24.05 18.32 1.77
CA LEU A 290 23.91 17.23 2.74
C LEU A 290 22.42 16.98 3.01
N LEU A 291 22.03 15.71 3.07
CA LEU A 291 20.69 15.30 3.48
C LEU A 291 20.77 14.69 4.88
N THR A 292 20.17 15.37 5.87
CA THR A 292 20.17 14.93 7.27
C THR A 292 18.80 14.33 7.62
N GLU A 293 18.73 13.15 8.23
CA GLU A 293 17.43 12.49 8.43
C GLU A 293 16.62 13.08 9.60
N ILE A 294 15.37 13.44 9.32
CA ILE A 294 14.40 13.99 10.29
C ILE A 294 13.43 12.90 10.78
N GLY A 295 13.07 11.96 9.90
CA GLY A 295 11.95 11.05 10.12
C GLY A 295 10.57 11.73 9.96
N PRO A 296 9.46 11.00 10.23
CA PRO A 296 9.43 9.62 10.66
C PRO A 296 9.90 8.64 9.56
N ARG A 297 10.37 7.46 9.96
CA ARG A 297 10.59 6.32 9.06
C ARG A 297 9.36 5.41 9.13
N MET A 298 8.96 4.86 8.00
CA MET A 298 7.93 3.81 7.94
C MET A 298 8.09 3.01 6.65
N ILE A 299 7.66 1.75 6.66
CA ILE A 299 7.64 0.87 5.50
C ILE A 299 6.17 0.50 5.22
N LEU A 300 5.71 0.81 4.02
CA LEU A 300 4.35 0.61 3.54
C LEU A 300 4.31 -0.56 2.55
N GLU A 301 3.63 -1.64 2.93
CA GLU A 301 3.36 -2.76 2.02
C GLU A 301 1.93 -2.63 1.46
N VAL A 302 1.76 -2.67 0.14
CA VAL A 302 0.43 -2.64 -0.47
C VAL A 302 -0.28 -3.96 -0.19
N ASN A 303 -1.51 -3.91 0.34
CA ASN A 303 -2.32 -5.08 0.68
C ASN A 303 -3.50 -5.21 -0.31
N LYS A 304 -4.53 -4.38 -0.17
CA LYS A 304 -5.72 -4.30 -1.06
C LYS A 304 -5.85 -2.91 -1.69
N ILE A 305 -6.32 -2.83 -2.94
CA ILE A 305 -6.76 -1.58 -3.60
C ILE A 305 -8.23 -1.70 -3.98
N PHE A 306 -9.04 -0.72 -3.61
CA PHE A 306 -10.48 -0.67 -3.86
C PHE A 306 -10.85 0.49 -4.80
N SER A 307 -11.93 0.32 -5.57
CA SER A 307 -12.38 1.31 -6.55
C SER A 307 -12.98 2.58 -5.95
N GLY A 308 -13.71 2.48 -4.84
CA GLY A 308 -14.39 3.59 -4.17
C GLY A 308 -13.60 4.21 -3.02
N GLY A 309 -14.20 5.20 -2.34
CA GLY A 309 -13.70 5.74 -1.07
C GLY A 309 -14.06 4.81 0.08
N PHE A 310 -13.07 4.13 0.66
CA PHE A 310 -13.22 3.15 1.74
C PHE A 310 -14.26 2.04 1.48
N SER A 311 -14.56 1.79 0.20
CA SER A 311 -15.67 0.95 -0.26
C SER A 311 -15.46 0.55 -1.73
N GLY A 312 -16.37 -0.27 -2.27
CA GLY A 312 -16.37 -0.67 -3.68
C GLY A 312 -15.56 -1.94 -3.95
N GLN A 313 -15.37 -2.24 -5.23
CA GLN A 313 -14.77 -3.50 -5.68
C GLN A 313 -13.25 -3.52 -5.46
N LEU A 314 -12.73 -4.67 -5.05
CA LEU A 314 -11.30 -4.98 -5.01
C LEU A 314 -10.71 -4.99 -6.43
N LEU A 315 -9.82 -4.04 -6.72
CA LEU A 315 -9.12 -3.88 -8.01
C LEU A 315 -7.77 -4.58 -8.06
N TYR A 316 -7.10 -4.71 -6.91
CA TYR A 316 -5.82 -5.40 -6.76
C TYR A 316 -5.69 -5.96 -5.35
N ASN A 317 -5.19 -7.20 -5.28
CA ASN A 317 -4.78 -7.88 -4.06
C ASN A 317 -3.31 -8.27 -4.21
N ASN A 318 -2.49 -8.04 -3.20
CA ASN A 318 -1.07 -8.44 -3.23
C ASN A 318 -0.93 -9.93 -2.85
N PRO A 319 -0.55 -10.83 -3.77
CA PRO A 319 -0.43 -12.26 -3.47
C PRO A 319 0.74 -12.59 -2.54
N ASN A 320 1.70 -11.67 -2.37
CA ASN A 320 2.86 -11.85 -1.49
C ASN A 320 2.61 -11.32 -0.07
N PHE A 321 1.49 -10.62 0.17
CA PHE A 321 1.18 -10.06 1.47
C PHE A 321 0.66 -11.14 2.44
N VAL A 322 1.45 -11.46 3.47
CA VAL A 322 1.02 -12.31 4.58
C VAL A 322 0.74 -11.42 5.79
N SER A 323 -0.46 -11.49 6.36
CA SER A 323 -0.84 -10.61 7.48
C SER A 323 0.00 -10.88 8.74
N PRO A 324 0.28 -9.87 9.59
CA PRO A 324 0.92 -10.08 10.89
C PRO A 324 0.15 -11.03 11.83
N ARG A 325 -1.16 -11.22 11.64
CA ARG A 325 -1.96 -12.25 12.35
C ARG A 325 -1.45 -13.64 11.94
N ASN A 326 -1.48 -13.94 10.65
CA ASN A 326 -1.10 -15.22 10.06
C ASN A 326 0.39 -15.52 10.37
N GLN A 327 1.30 -14.56 10.17
CA GLN A 327 2.72 -14.71 10.53
C GLN A 327 2.95 -15.13 12.00
N ARG A 328 2.09 -14.70 12.94
CA ARG A 328 2.16 -15.13 14.34
C ARG A 328 1.50 -16.49 14.60
N ARG A 329 0.41 -16.81 13.88
CA ARG A 329 -0.24 -18.14 13.89
C ARG A 329 0.74 -19.20 13.37
N ASP A 330 1.30 -18.97 12.19
CA ASP A 330 2.22 -19.89 11.52
C ASP A 330 3.50 -20.11 12.35
N ARG A 331 3.98 -19.08 13.07
CA ARG A 331 5.10 -19.23 14.02
C ARG A 331 4.71 -20.07 15.24
N LYS A 332 3.53 -19.87 15.84
CA LYS A 332 3.02 -20.74 16.91
C LYS A 332 2.94 -22.20 16.46
N LEU A 333 2.39 -22.45 15.27
CA LEU A 333 2.26 -23.79 14.69
C LEU A 333 3.64 -24.44 14.48
N PHE A 334 4.64 -23.68 14.00
CA PHE A 334 6.01 -24.15 13.89
C PHE A 334 6.65 -24.46 15.26
N ASP A 335 6.47 -23.59 16.26
CA ASP A 335 7.00 -23.77 17.62
C ASP A 335 6.33 -24.99 18.32
N ALA A 336 5.03 -25.21 18.09
CA ALA A 336 4.27 -26.36 18.55
C ALA A 336 4.74 -27.67 17.88
N TYR A 337 4.82 -27.71 16.55
CA TYR A 337 5.35 -28.86 15.80
C TYR A 337 6.79 -29.23 16.24
N ALA A 338 7.65 -28.22 16.42
CA ALA A 338 9.01 -28.41 16.93
C ALA A 338 9.06 -28.93 18.37
N THR A 339 7.99 -28.74 19.15
CA THR A 339 7.85 -29.26 20.52
C THR A 339 7.29 -30.68 20.51
N HIS A 340 6.21 -30.95 19.75
CA HIS A 340 5.66 -32.29 19.56
C HIS A 340 6.73 -33.27 19.02
N LYS A 341 7.52 -32.84 18.03
CA LYS A 341 8.63 -33.63 17.50
C LYS A 341 9.67 -34.00 18.56
N LYS A 342 10.08 -33.06 19.42
CA LYS A 342 11.01 -33.33 20.53
C LYS A 342 10.45 -34.34 21.53
N ASN A 343 9.14 -34.28 21.80
CA ASN A 343 8.48 -35.22 22.69
C ASN A 343 8.45 -36.63 22.08
N SER A 344 8.13 -36.75 20.79
CA SER A 344 8.17 -38.03 20.07
C SER A 344 9.58 -38.61 19.94
N ASP A 345 10.58 -37.77 19.64
CA ASP A 345 12.00 -38.18 19.59
C ASP A 345 12.53 -38.57 20.98
N ARG A 346 12.01 -37.96 22.06
CA ARG A 346 12.29 -38.38 23.45
C ARG A 346 11.63 -39.71 23.79
N GLN A 347 10.34 -39.91 23.48
CA GLN A 347 9.64 -41.18 23.71
C GLN A 347 10.40 -42.33 23.03
N LYS A 348 10.75 -42.19 21.75
CA LYS A 348 11.61 -43.14 21.01
C LYS A 348 12.99 -43.32 21.62
N GLY A 349 13.53 -42.30 22.28
CA GLY A 349 14.79 -42.37 23.02
C GLY A 349 14.67 -43.17 24.33
N ASP A 350 13.54 -43.05 25.03
CA ASP A 350 13.27 -43.75 26.28
C ASP A 350 12.81 -45.20 26.03
N GLU A 351 12.01 -45.46 24.98
CA GLU A 351 11.71 -46.79 24.41
C GLU A 351 12.99 -47.57 24.07
N ARG A 352 13.96 -46.92 23.41
CA ARG A 352 15.26 -47.54 23.07
C ARG A 352 16.10 -47.87 24.29
N LYS A 353 15.96 -47.15 25.41
CA LYS A 353 16.63 -47.51 26.67
C LYS A 353 15.96 -48.73 27.29
N ALA A 354 14.63 -48.76 27.32
CA ALA A 354 13.87 -49.90 27.82
C ALA A 354 14.17 -51.17 27.01
N GLY A 355 14.15 -51.10 25.68
CA GLY A 355 14.53 -52.22 24.81
C GLY A 355 16.04 -52.51 24.71
N ALA A 356 16.90 -51.72 25.37
CA ALA A 356 18.32 -51.99 25.54
C ALA A 356 18.66 -52.48 26.96
N PHE A 357 17.65 -52.63 27.83
CA PHE A 357 17.79 -53.38 29.07
C PHE A 357 17.87 -54.87 28.70
N VAL A 358 18.97 -55.50 29.09
CA VAL A 358 19.19 -56.95 28.93
C VAL A 358 19.25 -57.51 30.35
N ASP A 359 18.40 -58.49 30.63
CA ASP A 359 18.42 -59.20 31.92
C ASP A 359 19.79 -59.84 32.16
N ALA A 360 20.25 -59.86 33.41
CA ALA A 360 21.51 -60.50 33.77
C ALA A 360 21.49 -61.98 33.41
N SER A 361 22.62 -62.54 32.95
CA SER A 361 22.64 -63.94 32.55
C SER A 361 22.58 -64.86 33.76
N GLU A 362 22.06 -66.08 33.59
CA GLU A 362 21.99 -67.10 34.66
C GLU A 362 23.39 -67.45 35.23
N ILE A 363 24.47 -67.09 34.52
CA ILE A 363 25.86 -67.27 34.92
C ILE A 363 26.35 -66.10 35.81
N ASP A 364 25.86 -64.87 35.59
CA ASP A 364 26.22 -63.71 36.41
C ASP A 364 25.62 -63.83 37.82
N SER A 365 24.39 -64.35 37.93
CA SER A 365 23.71 -64.64 39.21
C SER A 365 24.30 -65.84 39.99
N LEU A 366 25.42 -66.40 39.55
CA LEU A 366 26.06 -67.60 40.10
C LEU A 366 27.34 -67.29 40.90
N PHE A 367 27.66 -66.00 41.09
CA PHE A 367 28.87 -65.52 41.77
C PHE A 367 28.63 -64.47 42.87
N ASP A 368 27.36 -64.17 43.22
CA ASP A 368 26.93 -63.35 44.37
C ASP A 368 26.65 -64.21 45.63
#